data_AF-A0A8X6UKI2-F1
#
_entry.id   AF-A0A8X6UKI2-F1
#
_cell.length_a   1.000
_cell.length_b   1.000
_cell.length_c   1.000
_cell.angle_alpha   90.00
_cell.angle_beta   90.00
_cell.angle_gamma   90.00
#
_symmetry.space_group_name_H-M   'P 1'
#
loop_
_entity.id
_entity.type
_entity.pdbx_description
1 polymer ?
#
loop_
_entity_poly.entity_id
_entity_poly.type
_entity_poly.pdbx_seq_one_letter_code
_entity_poly.pdbx_strand_id
1 'polypeptide(L)'
;MSSLKKRTKEKPRRNDILNLPDCPRGIAVAAFHLTTVHDCLYALLGRFRIVDSPACPLCCSGAAMNTNHLPVCSALTKNCIYSRYWEPETL
;
A
#
# COMPACT_ATOMS: atom_id res chain seq x y z
N MET A 1 -17.65 27.51 -22.44
CA MET A 1 -17.08 28.25 -21.29
C MET A 1 -18.16 28.29 -20.21
N SER A 2 -17.97 28.05 -18.92
CA SER A 2 -16.88 27.64 -18.06
C SER A 2 -17.50 27.60 -16.66
N SER A 3 -17.27 26.57 -15.86
CA SER A 3 -17.21 26.73 -14.39
C SER A 3 -16.65 25.46 -13.76
N LEU A 4 -15.33 25.39 -13.73
CA LEU A 4 -14.59 24.47 -12.87
C LEU A 4 -14.71 25.03 -11.44
N LYS A 5 -15.81 24.72 -10.75
CA LYS A 5 -16.02 25.10 -9.35
C LYS A 5 -14.95 24.39 -8.50
N LYS A 6 -14.03 25.20 -7.97
CA LYS A 6 -12.88 24.80 -7.14
C LYS A 6 -13.35 23.91 -5.99
N ARG A 7 -12.90 22.66 -5.96
CA ARG A 7 -12.93 21.81 -4.77
C ARG A 7 -11.52 21.72 -4.22
N THR A 8 -11.23 22.47 -3.17
CA THR A 8 -10.12 22.17 -2.28
C THR A 8 -10.74 21.87 -0.92
N LYS A 9 -11.26 20.64 -0.77
CA LYS A 9 -11.40 20.07 0.57
C LYS A 9 -9.97 19.88 1.07
N GLU A 10 -9.64 20.45 2.22
CA GLU A 10 -8.35 20.18 2.87
C GLU A 10 -8.13 18.68 2.90
N LYS A 11 -7.04 18.23 2.26
CA LYS A 11 -6.69 16.82 2.21
C LYS A 11 -5.92 16.52 3.49
N PRO A 12 -6.37 15.57 4.33
CA PRO A 12 -5.70 15.22 5.58
C PRO A 12 -4.25 14.73 5.39
N ARG A 13 -3.87 14.40 4.14
CA ARG A 13 -2.54 13.93 3.72
C ARG A 13 -1.34 14.69 4.28
N ARG A 14 -1.43 16.00 4.58
CA ARG A 14 -0.27 16.73 5.12
C ARG A 14 0.15 16.20 6.49
N ASN A 15 -0.79 15.80 7.34
CA ASN A 15 -0.47 15.31 8.68
C ASN A 15 0.18 13.93 8.64
N ASP A 16 -0.25 13.08 7.70
CA ASP A 16 0.28 11.72 7.55
C ASP A 16 1.74 11.72 7.07
N ILE A 17 2.12 12.69 6.23
CA ILE A 17 3.49 12.86 5.74
C ILE A 17 4.43 13.29 6.87
N LEU A 18 3.96 14.12 7.81
CA LEU A 18 4.77 14.60 8.93
C LEU A 18 5.09 13.49 9.95
N ASN A 19 4.31 12.41 9.95
CA ASN A 19 4.52 11.25 10.83
C ASN A 19 5.38 10.16 10.19
N LEU A 20 5.98 10.43 9.02
CA LEU A 20 6.83 9.47 8.35
C LEU A 20 8.14 9.29 9.14
N PRO A 21 8.54 8.05 9.48
CA PRO A 21 9.77 7.82 10.21
C PRO A 21 11.00 8.26 9.39
N ASP A 22 11.98 8.89 10.05
CA ASP A 22 13.29 9.16 9.48
C ASP A 22 14.12 7.87 9.52
N CYS A 23 14.06 7.10 8.44
CA CYS A 23 14.53 5.72 8.38
C CYS A 23 15.09 5.42 6.97
N PRO A 24 15.74 4.26 6.75
CA PRO A 24 16.27 3.91 5.43
C PRO A 24 15.21 4.14 4.35
N ARG A 25 15.62 4.71 3.22
CA ARG A 25 14.72 5.17 2.14
C ARG A 25 13.58 4.17 1.84
N GLY A 26 13.87 2.88 1.82
CA GLY A 26 12.86 1.83 1.59
C GLY A 26 11.71 1.82 2.61
N ILE A 27 12.00 2.00 3.90
CA ILE A 27 10.97 2.05 4.96
C ILE A 27 10.14 3.32 4.84
N ALA A 28 10.77 4.48 4.61
CA ALA A 28 10.06 5.74 4.41
C ALA A 28 9.14 5.68 3.18
N VAL A 29 9.61 5.10 2.07
CA VAL A 29 8.80 4.92 0.85
C VAL A 29 7.64 3.96 1.11
N ALA A 30 7.86 2.83 1.79
CA ALA A 30 6.78 1.91 2.15
C ALA A 30 5.73 2.58 3.04
N ALA A 31 6.18 3.32 4.06
CA ALA A 31 5.28 4.06 4.94
C ALA A 31 4.50 5.14 4.18
N PHE A 32 5.14 5.85 3.26
CA PHE A 32 4.47 6.85 2.42
C PHE A 32 3.44 6.20 1.50
N HIS A 33 3.76 5.08 0.86
CA HIS A 33 2.81 4.35 0.02
C HIS A 33 1.63 3.83 0.83
N LEU A 34 1.86 3.18 1.97
CA LEU A 34 0.79 2.64 2.81
C LEU A 34 -0.12 3.74 3.40
N THR A 35 0.41 4.94 3.65
CA THR A 35 -0.36 6.07 4.20
C THR A 35 -1.06 6.90 3.12
N THR A 36 -0.42 7.12 1.96
CA THR A 36 -0.91 8.08 0.97
C THR A 36 -1.55 7.43 -0.26
N VAL A 37 -1.18 6.18 -0.58
CA VAL A 37 -1.67 5.44 -1.74
C VAL A 37 -2.54 4.29 -1.26
N HIS A 38 -3.78 4.26 -1.74
CA HIS A 38 -4.84 3.46 -1.14
C HIS A 38 -4.69 1.92 -1.30
N ASP A 39 -3.62 1.45 -1.93
CA ASP A 39 -3.09 0.07 -1.94
C ASP A 39 -2.10 0.00 -3.11
N CYS A 40 -0.77 -0.01 -2.94
CA CYS A 40 0.14 -0.33 -4.07
C CYS A 40 0.34 -1.84 -4.27
N LEU A 41 -0.49 -2.66 -3.63
CA LEU A 41 -0.34 -4.11 -3.57
C LEU A 41 -1.14 -4.80 -4.68
N TYR A 42 -1.03 -6.13 -4.78
CA TYR A 42 -1.74 -6.96 -5.76
C TYR A 42 -3.24 -6.67 -5.85
N ALA A 43 -3.88 -6.25 -4.75
CA ALA A 43 -5.28 -5.81 -4.76
C ALA A 43 -5.55 -4.64 -5.74
N LEU A 44 -4.64 -3.68 -5.86
CA LEU A 44 -4.76 -2.57 -6.81
C LEU A 44 -4.38 -2.99 -8.22
N LEU A 45 -3.36 -3.84 -8.38
CA LEU A 45 -3.01 -4.39 -9.68
C LEU A 45 -4.20 -5.15 -10.29
N GLY A 46 -4.93 -5.91 -9.47
CA GLY A 46 -6.15 -6.60 -9.87
C GLY A 46 -7.28 -5.63 -10.25
N ARG A 47 -7.43 -4.49 -9.53
CA ARG A 47 -8.38 -3.43 -9.93
C ARG A 47 -8.06 -2.83 -11.30
N PHE A 48 -6.78 -2.71 -11.64
CA PHE A 48 -6.35 -2.27 -12.96
C PHE A 48 -6.25 -3.40 -13.99
N ARG A 49 -6.60 -4.64 -13.63
CA ARG A 49 -6.51 -5.83 -14.47
C ARG A 49 -5.10 -6.06 -15.04
N ILE A 50 -4.08 -5.67 -14.28
CA ILE A 50 -2.67 -5.93 -14.60
C ILE A 50 -2.31 -7.37 -14.20
N VAL A 51 -2.94 -7.88 -13.14
CA VAL A 51 -2.84 -9.27 -12.68
C VAL A 51 -4.20 -9.94 -12.75
N ASP A 52 -4.21 -11.25 -12.97
CA ASP A 52 -5.44 -12.04 -13.13
C ASP A 52 -6.28 -12.12 -11.85
N SER A 53 -5.65 -11.98 -10.68
CA SER A 53 -6.32 -12.06 -9.39
C SER A 53 -5.72 -11.06 -8.37
N PRO A 54 -6.56 -10.37 -7.59
CA PRO A 54 -6.10 -9.54 -6.47
C PRO A 54 -5.67 -10.37 -5.24
N ALA A 55 -5.86 -11.69 -5.27
CA ALA A 55 -5.50 -12.60 -4.19
C ALA A 55 -4.00 -12.54 -3.88
N CYS A 56 -3.67 -12.81 -2.63
CA CYS A 56 -2.30 -12.95 -2.19
C CYS A 56 -1.63 -14.11 -2.95
N PRO A 57 -0.56 -13.84 -3.72
CA PRO A 57 0.14 -14.90 -4.44
C PRO A 57 1.04 -15.73 -3.51
N LEU A 58 1.33 -15.21 -2.31
CA LEU A 58 2.30 -15.79 -1.39
C LEU A 58 1.67 -16.79 -0.42
N CYS A 59 0.40 -16.60 -0.06
CA CYS A 59 -0.29 -17.48 0.88
C CYS A 59 -1.58 -18.04 0.27
N CYS A 60 -1.90 -19.29 0.62
CA CYS A 60 -3.07 -19.98 0.10
C CYS A 60 -4.40 -19.54 0.73
N SER A 61 -4.46 -18.36 1.35
CA SER A 61 -5.66 -17.88 2.05
C SER A 61 -6.78 -17.41 1.12
N GLY A 62 -6.45 -17.10 -0.14
CA GLY A 62 -7.37 -16.46 -1.09
C GLY A 62 -7.73 -15.02 -0.74
N ALA A 63 -7.22 -14.47 0.37
CA ALA A 63 -7.43 -13.08 0.75
C ALA A 63 -6.71 -12.14 -0.23
N ALA A 64 -7.30 -10.99 -0.51
CA ALA A 64 -6.64 -9.97 -1.33
C ALA A 64 -5.39 -9.45 -0.64
N MET A 65 -4.26 -9.38 -1.35
CA MET A 65 -3.05 -8.78 -0.81
C MET A 65 -3.19 -7.26 -0.85
N ASN A 66 -3.63 -6.70 0.28
CA ASN A 66 -3.85 -5.29 0.56
C ASN A 66 -3.24 -4.91 1.91
N THR A 67 -3.34 -3.64 2.30
CA THR A 67 -2.82 -3.13 3.57
C THR A 67 -3.36 -3.85 4.82
N ASN A 68 -4.57 -4.42 4.75
CA ASN A 68 -5.17 -5.21 5.84
C ASN A 68 -4.58 -6.63 5.92
N HIS A 69 -4.28 -7.24 4.79
CA HIS A 69 -3.70 -8.59 4.73
C HIS A 69 -2.19 -8.59 5.01
N LEU A 70 -1.48 -7.54 4.59
CA LEU A 70 -0.04 -7.39 4.75
C LEU A 70 0.48 -7.69 6.19
N PRO A 71 -0.11 -7.15 7.28
CA PRO A 71 0.37 -7.44 8.64
C PRO A 71 0.07 -8.86 9.13
N VAL A 72 -0.89 -9.58 8.53
CA VAL A 72 -1.34 -10.91 8.98
C VAL A 72 -0.94 -12.05 8.05
N CYS A 73 -0.37 -11.73 6.88
CA CYS A 73 0.08 -12.73 5.92
C CYS A 73 1.15 -13.62 6.56
N SER A 74 0.89 -14.94 6.59
CA SER A 74 1.79 -15.93 7.18
C SER A 74 3.02 -16.25 6.32
N ALA A 75 2.94 -15.99 5.01
CA ALA A 75 4.05 -16.17 4.09
C ALA A 75 5.12 -15.06 4.20
N LEU A 76 4.79 -13.96 4.88
CA LEU A 76 5.71 -12.84 5.11
C LEU A 76 6.47 -13.04 6.42
N THR A 77 7.77 -12.90 6.34
CA THR A 77 8.72 -13.25 7.40
C THR A 77 9.15 -12.05 8.25
N LYS A 78 9.04 -10.83 7.71
CA LYS A 78 9.47 -9.63 8.44
C LYS A 78 8.45 -9.22 9.50
N ASN A 79 8.93 -8.45 10.48
CA ASN A 79 8.22 -8.19 11.73
C ASN A 79 7.45 -6.86 11.66
N CYS A 80 7.84 -5.97 10.76
CA CYS A 80 7.26 -4.64 10.58
C CYS A 80 6.51 -4.56 9.24
N ILE A 81 5.34 -3.91 9.23
CA ILE A 81 4.51 -3.74 8.03
C ILE A 81 5.26 -3.07 6.87
N TYR A 82 6.17 -2.12 7.16
CA TYR A 82 6.96 -1.42 6.14
C TYR A 82 8.02 -2.33 5.50
N SER A 83 8.59 -3.26 6.26
CA SER A 83 9.51 -4.26 5.73
C SER A 83 8.77 -5.33 4.95
N ARG A 84 7.59 -5.75 5.44
CA ARG A 84 6.70 -6.70 4.76
C ARG A 84 6.23 -6.22 3.40
N TYR A 85 6.07 -4.91 3.23
CA TYR A 85 5.64 -4.30 1.96
C TYR A 85 6.56 -4.66 0.78
N TRP A 86 7.87 -4.80 1.01
CA TRP A 86 8.85 -5.09 -0.03
C TRP A 86 9.11 -6.59 -0.25
N GLU A 87 8.72 -7.46 0.68
CA GLU A 87 8.95 -8.90 0.55
C GLU A 87 8.31 -9.55 -0.70
N PRO A 88 7.07 -9.21 -1.10
CA PRO A 88 6.46 -9.76 -2.31
C PRO A 88 7.20 -9.44 -3.60
N GLU A 89 8.03 -8.38 -3.63
CA GLU A 89 8.83 -8.01 -4.80
C GLU A 89 10.16 -8.77 -4.87
N THR A 90 10.54 -9.47 -3.79
CA THR A 90 11.83 -10.17 -3.66
C THR A 90 11.76 -11.70 -3.83
N LEU A 91 10.54 -12.24 -3.98
CA LEU A 91 10.27 -13.67 -4.24
C LEU A 91 10.03 -13.91 -5.72
#